data_AF-F3FTM7-F1
#
_entry.id   AF-F3FTM7-F1
#
_cell.length_a   1.000
_cell.length_b   1.000
_cell.length_c   1.000
_cell.angle_alpha   90.00
_cell.angle_beta   90.00
_cell.angle_gamma   90.00
#
_symmetry.space_group_name_H-M   'P 1'
#
loop_
_entity.id
_entity.type
_entity.pdbx_description
1 polymer ?
#
loop_
_entity_poly.entity_id
_entity_poly.type
_entity_poly.pdbx_seq_one_letter_code
_entity_poly.pdbx_strand_id
1 'polypeptide(L)'
;MKVERVGRNDNFFELGGHSLLAVQMLVRVREQLQHEVSLKDVFEQPLLADFCATLQEKNGESDHAQDELTKSLEALKRLSAEEIDNLIA
;
A
#
# COMPACT_ATOMS: atom_id res chain seq x y z
N MET A 1 0.91 14.87 -9.08
CA MET A 1 0.58 14.76 -10.53
C MET A 1 -0.65 13.89 -10.68
N LYS A 2 -1.56 14.16 -11.65
CA LYS A 2 -2.67 13.26 -11.99
C LYS A 2 -2.20 12.33 -13.11
N VAL A 3 -2.17 11.03 -12.88
CA VAL A 3 -1.92 10.03 -13.92
C VAL A 3 -3.21 9.91 -14.75
N GLU A 4 -3.12 10.10 -16.08
CA GLU A 4 -4.30 10.09 -16.96
C GLU A 4 -4.91 8.69 -17.13
N ARG A 5 -4.12 7.62 -17.00
CA ARG A 5 -4.57 6.22 -17.01
C ARG A 5 -3.69 5.38 -16.11
N VAL A 6 -4.32 4.65 -15.20
CA VAL A 6 -3.68 3.63 -14.36
C VAL A 6 -4.06 2.26 -14.91
N GLY A 7 -3.07 1.48 -15.32
CA GLY A 7 -3.17 0.09 -15.77
C GLY A 7 -2.95 -0.90 -14.64
N ARG A 8 -3.51 -2.12 -14.79
CA ARG A 8 -3.36 -3.19 -13.79
C ARG A 8 -1.92 -3.67 -13.59
N ASN A 9 -1.07 -3.52 -14.60
CA ASN A 9 0.33 -3.93 -14.52
C ASN A 9 1.25 -2.79 -14.06
N ASP A 10 0.67 -1.64 -13.69
CA ASP A 10 1.45 -0.52 -13.23
C ASP A 10 1.87 -0.74 -11.77
N ASN A 11 3.10 -0.32 -11.48
CA ASN A 11 3.61 -0.29 -10.13
C ASN A 11 3.10 0.98 -9.42
N PHE A 12 2.47 0.79 -8.25
CA PHE A 12 1.90 1.88 -7.46
C PHE A 12 2.92 3.00 -7.17
N PHE A 13 4.16 2.65 -6.85
CA PHE A 13 5.21 3.61 -6.50
C PHE A 13 5.79 4.31 -7.74
N GLU A 14 5.91 3.60 -8.87
CA GLU A 14 6.36 4.20 -10.14
C GLU A 14 5.37 5.22 -10.70
N LEU A 15 4.08 5.06 -10.38
CA LEU A 15 3.04 6.05 -10.68
C LEU A 15 3.13 7.33 -9.82
N GLY A 16 4.13 7.43 -8.94
CA GLY A 16 4.27 8.49 -7.95
C GLY A 16 3.41 8.26 -6.70
N GLY A 17 2.94 7.04 -6.48
CA GLY A 17 2.30 6.63 -5.25
C GLY A 17 3.30 6.65 -4.10
N HIS A 18 2.95 7.35 -3.03
CA HIS A 18 3.75 7.38 -1.81
C HIS A 18 2.91 6.90 -0.63
N SER A 19 3.58 6.66 0.49
CA SER A 19 3.08 6.17 1.76
C SER A 19 1.69 6.69 2.17
N LEU A 20 1.48 8.01 2.13
CA LEU A 20 0.20 8.63 2.47
C LEU A 20 -0.89 8.31 1.44
N LEU A 21 -0.57 8.28 0.15
CA LEU A 21 -1.52 7.90 -0.90
C LEU A 21 -1.90 6.42 -0.77
N ALA A 22 -0.94 5.56 -0.42
CA ALA A 22 -1.19 4.15 -0.15
C ALA A 22 -2.13 3.99 1.05
N VAL A 23 -1.88 4.70 2.16
CA VAL A 23 -2.78 4.70 3.33
C VAL A 23 -4.19 5.17 2.96
N GLN A 24 -4.32 6.21 2.14
CA GLN A 24 -5.64 6.66 1.66
C GLN A 24 -6.31 5.63 0.74
N MET A 25 -5.56 4.90 -0.08
CA MET A 25 -6.06 3.79 -0.89
C MET A 25 -6.57 2.67 0.01
N LEU A 26 -5.77 2.26 1.01
CA LEU A 26 -6.09 1.23 2.00
C LEU A 26 -7.41 1.51 2.71
N VAL A 27 -7.60 2.74 3.21
CA VAL A 27 -8.84 3.15 3.87
C VAL A 27 -10.04 2.99 2.92
N ARG A 28 -9.93 3.46 1.68
CA ARG A 28 -11.01 3.33 0.68
C ARG A 28 -11.31 1.88 0.31
N VAL A 29 -10.28 1.05 0.16
CA VAL A 29 -10.47 -0.37 -0.16
C VAL A 29 -11.19 -1.08 0.98
N ARG A 30 -10.81 -0.81 2.23
CA ARG A 30 -11.50 -1.35 3.42
C ARG A 30 -12.96 -0.90 3.47
N GLU A 31 -13.24 0.38 3.22
CA GLU A 31 -14.59 0.93 3.23
C GLU A 31 -15.49 0.37 2.10
N GLN A 32 -14.93 0.20 0.89
CA GLN A 32 -15.72 -0.19 -0.29
C GLN A 32 -15.81 -1.69 -0.50
N LEU A 33 -14.75 -2.43 -0.18
CA LEU A 33 -14.66 -3.86 -0.45
C LEU A 33 -14.79 -4.69 0.83
N GLN A 34 -14.71 -4.09 2.02
CA GLN A 34 -14.70 -4.80 3.31
C GLN A 34 -13.58 -5.86 3.43
N HIS A 35 -12.52 -5.74 2.62
CA HIS A 35 -11.35 -6.62 2.69
C HIS A 35 -10.34 -6.06 3.69
N GLU A 36 -9.68 -6.93 4.46
CA GLU A 36 -8.52 -6.54 5.24
C GLU A 36 -7.31 -6.36 4.31
N VAL A 37 -6.82 -5.13 4.27
CA VAL A 37 -5.67 -4.75 3.45
C VAL A 37 -4.66 -4.06 4.33
N SER A 38 -3.40 -4.47 4.26
CA SER A 38 -2.28 -3.84 4.97
C SER A 38 -1.37 -3.11 4.00
N LEU A 39 -0.62 -2.14 4.50
CA LEU A 39 0.36 -1.45 3.68
C LEU A 39 1.51 -2.35 3.26
N LYS A 40 1.86 -3.32 4.11
CA LYS A 40 2.82 -4.37 3.80
C LYS A 40 2.46 -5.09 2.50
N ASP A 41 1.17 -5.38 2.28
CA ASP A 41 0.70 -6.03 1.03
C ASP A 41 1.02 -5.19 -0.22
N VAL A 42 0.95 -3.85 -0.13
CA VAL A 42 1.28 -2.95 -1.24
C VAL A 42 2.80 -2.90 -1.49
N PHE A 43 3.61 -3.01 -0.44
CA PHE A 43 5.08 -3.06 -0.58
C PHE A 43 5.57 -4.40 -1.10
N GLU A 44 4.97 -5.51 -0.66
CA GLU A 44 5.31 -6.86 -1.12
C GLU A 44 4.86 -7.10 -2.56
N GLN A 45 3.70 -6.54 -2.94
CA GLN A 45 3.14 -6.64 -4.29
C GLN A 45 2.89 -5.24 -4.86
N PRO A 46 3.93 -4.57 -5.39
CA PRO A 46 3.81 -3.19 -5.85
C PRO A 46 3.04 -3.08 -7.18
N LEU A 47 2.92 -4.16 -7.95
CA LEU A 47 2.06 -4.23 -9.14
C LEU A 47 0.60 -4.37 -8.71
N LEU A 48 -0.26 -3.51 -9.26
CA LEU A 48 -1.68 -3.47 -8.87
C LEU A 48 -2.42 -4.80 -9.12
N ALA A 49 -2.07 -5.53 -10.17
CA ALA A 49 -2.66 -6.83 -10.50
C ALA A 49 -2.34 -7.88 -9.43
N ASP A 50 -1.06 -7.96 -9.02
CA ASP A 50 -0.58 -8.95 -8.05
C ASP A 50 -1.14 -8.64 -6.66
N PHE A 51 -1.15 -7.37 -6.28
CA PHE A 51 -1.80 -6.90 -5.06
C PHE A 51 -3.28 -7.30 -5.01
N CYS A 52 -4.03 -7.08 -6.10
CA CYS A 52 -5.44 -7.46 -6.16
C CYS A 52 -5.63 -8.98 -6.04
N ALA A 53 -4.74 -9.78 -6.62
CA ALA A 53 -4.80 -11.24 -6.52
C ALA A 53 -4.60 -11.70 -5.07
N THR A 54 -3.60 -11.15 -4.38
CA THR A 54 -3.34 -11.44 -2.96
C THR A 54 -4.53 -11.06 -2.07
N LEU A 55 -5.24 -9.96 -2.36
CA LEU A 55 -6.44 -9.59 -1.61
C LEU A 55 -7.60 -10.56 -1.79
N GLN A 56 -7.77 -11.13 -2.98
CA GLN A 56 -8.81 -12.14 -3.21
C GLN A 56 -8.52 -13.42 -2.44
N GLU A 57 -7.25 -13.78 -2.26
CA GLU A 57 -6.82 -14.96 -1.51
C GLU A 57 -7.00 -14.78 0.02
N LYS A 58 -6.75 -13.58 0.56
CA LYS A 58 -6.76 -13.30 2.01
C LYS A 58 -8.15 -13.13 2.64
N ASN A 59 -9.22 -13.14 1.85
CA ASN A 59 -10.59 -12.90 2.31
C ASN A 59 -11.18 -13.96 3.28
N GLY A 60 -10.39 -14.96 3.69
CA GLY A 60 -10.79 -16.01 4.63
C GLY A 60 -10.41 -15.79 6.10
N GLU A 61 -9.59 -14.77 6.42
CA GLU A 61 -9.02 -14.59 7.77
C GLU A 61 -9.11 -13.11 8.22
N SER A 62 -10.18 -12.74 8.91
CA SER A 62 -10.43 -11.34 9.35
C SER A 62 -10.44 -11.25 10.87
N ASP A 63 -9.33 -10.84 11.50
CA ASP A 63 -9.33 -10.29 12.88
C ASP A 63 -8.07 -9.49 13.29
N HIS A 64 -7.23 -8.99 12.37
CA HIS A 64 -5.92 -8.38 12.73
C HIS A 64 -5.66 -6.97 12.14
N ALA A 65 -6.64 -6.32 11.49
CA ALA A 65 -6.46 -5.09 10.73
C ALA A 65 -6.01 -3.82 11.47
N GLN A 66 -6.20 -3.70 12.79
CA GLN A 66 -5.85 -2.50 13.56
C GLN A 66 -4.37 -2.45 13.97
N ASP A 67 -3.79 -3.60 14.28
CA ASP A 67 -2.41 -3.73 14.74
C ASP A 67 -1.41 -3.51 13.59
N GLU A 68 -1.78 -3.97 12.40
CA GLU A 68 -0.98 -3.83 11.18
C GLU A 68 -0.93 -2.39 10.64
N LEU A 69 -1.97 -1.58 10.85
CA LEU A 69 -1.96 -0.17 10.40
C LEU A 69 -0.94 0.65 11.21
N THR A 70 -0.84 0.39 12.51
CA THR A 70 0.12 1.07 13.40
C THR A 70 1.55 0.69 13.04
N LYS A 71 1.83 -0.61 12.85
CA LYS A 71 3.13 -1.11 12.39
C LYS A 71 3.51 -0.58 11.00
N SER A 72 2.53 -0.51 10.10
CA SER A 72 2.70 0.08 8.77
C SER A 72 3.07 1.56 8.83
N LEU A 73 2.44 2.35 9.69
CA LEU A 73 2.77 3.76 9.90
C LEU A 73 4.17 3.95 10.49
N GLU A 74 4.66 3.04 11.32
CA GLU A 74 6.04 3.05 11.82
C GLU A 74 7.05 2.68 10.74
N ALA A 75 6.78 1.64 9.94
CA ALA A 75 7.62 1.23 8.82
C ALA A 75 7.75 2.37 7.78
N LEU A 76 6.65 3.08 7.49
CA LEU A 76 6.65 4.23 6.60
C LEU A 76 7.55 5.37 7.07
N LYS A 77 7.55 5.65 8.37
CA LYS A 77 8.42 6.70 8.94
C LYS A 77 9.90 6.33 8.80
N ARG A 78 10.23 5.03 8.84
CA ARG A 78 11.60 4.53 8.68
C ARG A 78 12.07 4.60 7.22
N LEU A 79 11.26 4.14 6.26
CA LEU A 79 11.61 4.22 4.84
C LEU A 79 11.78 5.68 4.37
N SER A 80 10.89 6.59 4.80
CA SER A 80 11.03 8.01 4.45
C SER A 80 12.30 8.66 5.01
N ALA A 81 12.85 8.14 6.11
CA ALA A 81 14.10 8.63 6.68
C ALA A 81 15.31 8.15 5.85
N GLU A 82 15.30 6.87 5.42
CA GLU A 82 16.34 6.31 4.56
C GLU A 82 16.36 6.94 3.16
N GLU A 83 15.20 7.28 2.60
CA GLU A 83 15.09 7.97 1.31
C GLU A 83 15.62 9.42 1.37
N ILE A 84 15.42 10.11 2.49
CA ILE A 84 15.96 11.46 2.72
C ILE A 84 17.48 11.42 2.89
N ASP A 85 18.00 10.45 3.68
CA ASP A 85 19.43 10.30 3.89
C ASP A 85 20.17 9.94 2.59
N ASN A 86 19.58 9.09 1.73
CA ASN A 86 20.13 8.75 0.42
C ASN A 86 20.10 9.90 -0.61
N LEU A 87 19.36 10.99 -0.36
CA LEU A 87 19.32 12.18 -1.22
C LEU A 87 20.32 13.27 -0.78
N ILE A 88 20.79 13.21 0.47
CA ILE A 88 21.73 14.16 1.06
C ILE A 88 23.18 13.61 1.05
N ALA A 89 23.36 12.31 0.82
CA ALA A 89 24.65 11.65 0.59
C ALA A 89 25.14 11.78 -0.86
#